data_AF-A0A3C0C5N4-F1
#
_entry.id   AF-A0A3C0C5N4-F1
#
_cell.length_a   1.000
_cell.length_b   1.000
_cell.length_c   1.000
_cell.angle_alpha   90.00
_cell.angle_beta   90.00
_cell.angle_gamma   90.00
#
_symmetry.space_group_name_H-M   'P 1'
#
loop_
_entity.id
_entity.type
_entity.pdbx_description
1 polymer ?
#
loop_
_entity_poly.entity_id
_entity_poly.type
_entity_poly.pdbx_seq_one_letter_code
_entity_poly.pdbx_strand_id
1 'polypeptide(L)'
;MLSTSKGQATAIGVKSHVLFSRLLTSEEYWALLNLGSTAEITDFLKQTEGYGSHLETIPPAKVHRVDLENAVRSAILSEATAF
;
A
#
# COMPACT_ATOMS: atom_id res chain seq x y z
N MET A 1 -7.41 32.77 -7.77
CA MET A 1 -6.39 31.81 -8.24
C MET A 1 -5.27 31.83 -7.22
N LEU A 2 -5.17 30.82 -6.34
CA LEU A 2 -4.11 30.79 -5.32
C LEU A 2 -2.77 30.52 -6.02
N SER A 3 -1.85 31.48 -5.95
CA SER A 3 -0.48 31.31 -6.41
C SER A 3 0.26 30.41 -5.42
N THR A 4 0.33 29.11 -5.71
CA THR A 4 1.07 28.16 -4.90
C THR A 4 2.57 28.50 -4.98
N SER A 5 3.22 28.69 -3.85
CA SER A 5 4.65 29.00 -3.84
C SER A 5 5.46 27.82 -4.41
N LYS A 6 6.61 28.08 -5.05
CA LYS A 6 7.47 27.02 -5.60
C LYS A 6 7.83 25.95 -4.55
N GLY A 7 8.07 26.36 -3.30
CA GLY A 7 8.34 25.45 -2.20
C GLY A 7 7.18 24.50 -1.88
N GLN A 8 5.94 25.00 -1.89
CA GLN A 8 4.75 24.17 -1.67
C GLN A 8 4.56 23.15 -2.80
N ALA A 9 4.78 23.53 -4.06
CA ALA A 9 4.68 22.62 -5.19
C ALA A 9 5.76 21.51 -5.11
N THR A 10 6.99 21.87 -4.76
CA THR A 10 8.07 20.88 -4.53
C THR A 10 7.76 19.94 -3.38
N ALA A 11 7.26 20.46 -2.25
CA ALA A 11 6.91 19.63 -1.10
C ALA A 11 5.82 18.60 -1.43
N ILE A 12 4.77 19.00 -2.15
CA ILE A 12 3.72 18.08 -2.63
C ILE A 12 4.32 17.04 -3.57
N GLY A 13 5.14 17.47 -4.54
CA GLY A 13 5.77 16.57 -5.51
C GLY A 13 6.63 15.48 -4.84
N VAL A 14 7.43 15.84 -3.84
CA VAL A 14 8.25 14.88 -3.09
C VAL A 14 7.38 13.89 -2.31
N LYS A 15 6.35 14.37 -1.60
CA LYS A 15 5.43 13.51 -0.84
C LYS A 15 4.70 12.51 -1.75
N SER A 16 4.19 12.99 -2.87
CA SER A 16 3.56 12.12 -3.88
C SER A 16 4.55 11.09 -4.41
N HIS A 17 5.79 11.49 -4.72
CA HIS A 17 6.80 10.57 -5.23
C HIS A 17 7.14 9.45 -4.24
N VAL A 18 7.30 9.79 -2.95
CA VAL A 18 7.54 8.81 -1.87
C VAL A 18 6.35 7.87 -1.68
N LEU A 19 5.12 8.39 -1.76
CA LEU A 19 3.92 7.55 -1.68
C LEU A 19 3.85 6.56 -2.85
N PHE A 20 4.11 7.03 -4.08
CA PHE A 20 4.11 6.18 -5.27
C PHE A 20 5.21 5.13 -5.26
N SER A 21 6.39 5.42 -4.68
CA SER A 21 7.47 4.44 -4.60
C SER A 21 7.18 3.28 -3.64
N ARG A 22 6.19 3.41 -2.76
CA ARG A 22 5.76 2.35 -1.82
C ARG A 22 4.65 1.46 -2.38
N LEU A 23 4.10 1.78 -3.56
CA LEU A 23 3.13 0.91 -4.21
C LEU A 23 3.85 -0.29 -4.84
N LEU A 24 3.11 -1.39 -5.01
CA LEU A 24 3.59 -2.57 -5.73
C LEU A 24 4.22 -2.18 -7.07
N THR A 25 5.46 -2.62 -7.26
CA THR A 25 6.15 -2.56 -8.54
C THR A 25 5.48 -3.50 -9.54
N SER A 26 5.81 -3.33 -10.82
CA SER A 26 5.29 -4.22 -11.87
C SER A 26 5.67 -5.68 -11.63
N GLU A 27 6.89 -5.95 -11.14
CA GLU A 27 7.36 -7.32 -10.84
C GLU A 27 6.59 -7.95 -9.68
N GLU A 28 6.38 -7.20 -8.60
CA GLU A 28 5.60 -7.67 -7.45
C GLU A 28 4.13 -7.90 -7.81
N TYR A 29 3.56 -7.05 -8.67
CA TYR A 29 2.21 -7.23 -9.17
C TYR A 29 2.07 -8.52 -9.99
N TRP A 30 3.03 -8.83 -10.87
CA TRP A 30 3.06 -10.09 -11.59
C TRP A 30 3.26 -11.30 -10.67
N ALA A 31 4.11 -11.19 -9.65
CA ALA A 31 4.28 -12.23 -8.63
C ALA A 31 2.95 -12.51 -7.91
N LEU A 32 2.23 -11.45 -7.53
CA LEU A 32 0.93 -11.54 -6.84
C LEU A 32 -0.13 -12.23 -7.70
N LEU A 33 -0.17 -11.98 -9.00
CA LEU A 33 -1.10 -12.63 -9.93
C LEU A 33 -0.87 -14.15 -10.07
N ASN A 34 0.34 -14.63 -9.75
CA ASN A 34 0.68 -16.05 -9.81
C ASN A 34 0.33 -16.81 -8.50
N LEU A 35 -0.15 -16.12 -7.47
CA LEU A 35 -0.53 -16.75 -6.19
C LEU A 35 -1.95 -17.35 -6.28
N GLY A 36 -2.14 -18.53 -5.69
CA GLY A 36 -3.36 -19.33 -5.83
C GLY A 36 -4.37 -19.17 -4.70
N SER A 37 -3.98 -18.52 -3.59
CA SER A 37 -4.83 -18.39 -2.41
C SER A 37 -4.73 -17.03 -1.72
N THR A 38 -5.78 -16.66 -0.98
CA THR A 38 -5.79 -15.43 -0.18
C THR A 38 -4.75 -15.45 0.95
N ALA A 39 -4.41 -16.63 1.46
CA ALA A 39 -3.36 -16.79 2.46
C ALA A 39 -1.98 -16.45 1.88
N GLU A 40 -1.64 -17.03 0.71
CA GLU A 40 -0.39 -16.74 0.01
C GLU A 40 -0.26 -15.26 -0.35
N ILE A 41 -1.35 -14.63 -0.83
CA ILE A 41 -1.37 -13.19 -1.13
C ILE A 41 -1.11 -12.37 0.13
N THR A 42 -1.69 -12.76 1.26
CA THR A 42 -1.49 -12.05 2.53
C THR A 42 -0.05 -12.18 3.01
N ASP A 43 0.53 -13.38 2.93
CA ASP A 43 1.92 -13.62 3.35
C ASP A 43 2.92 -12.88 2.44
N PHE A 44 2.65 -12.83 1.13
CA PHE A 44 3.42 -12.03 0.19
C PHE A 44 3.38 -10.55 0.55
N LEU A 45 2.18 -9.97 0.70
CA LEU A 45 2.02 -8.56 1.02
C LEU A 45 2.58 -8.20 2.40
N LYS A 46 2.60 -9.13 3.37
CA LYS A 46 3.25 -8.92 4.66
C LYS A 46 4.77 -8.71 4.56
N GLN A 47 5.39 -9.29 3.53
CA GLN A 47 6.82 -9.17 3.26
C GLN A 47 7.16 -7.99 2.33
N THR A 48 6.15 -7.41 1.68
CA THR A 48 6.29 -6.23 0.82
C THR A 48 6.43 -4.95 1.64
N GLU A 49 7.41 -4.12 1.27
CA GLU A 49 7.61 -2.80 1.87
C GLU A 49 6.36 -1.94 1.72
N GLY A 50 5.97 -1.22 2.79
CA GLY A 50 4.78 -0.36 2.79
C GLY A 50 3.45 -1.07 3.07
N TYR A 51 3.42 -2.41 3.11
CA TYR A 51 2.18 -3.17 3.36
C TYR A 51 2.20 -3.95 4.68
N GLY A 52 3.36 -4.44 5.12
CA GLY A 52 3.51 -5.30 6.30
C GLY A 52 2.79 -4.81 7.55
N SER A 53 3.08 -3.57 7.99
CA SER A 53 2.51 -2.95 9.20
C SER A 53 0.99 -2.85 9.18
N HIS A 54 0.38 -2.75 8.00
CA HIS A 54 -1.07 -2.64 7.83
C HIS A 54 -1.78 -4.00 7.84
N LEU A 55 -1.02 -5.09 7.67
CA LEU A 55 -1.54 -6.45 7.55
C LEU A 55 -1.26 -7.33 8.78
N GLU A 56 -0.50 -6.83 9.76
CA GLU A 56 -0.20 -7.52 11.02
C GLU A 56 -1.46 -7.93 11.80
N THR A 57 -2.54 -7.16 11.66
CA THR A 57 -3.81 -7.40 12.35
C THR A 57 -4.65 -8.52 11.72
N ILE A 58 -4.29 -8.99 10.52
CA ILE A 58 -5.01 -10.09 9.86
C ILE A 58 -4.56 -11.44 10.45
N PRO A 59 -5.48 -12.19 11.10
CA PRO A 59 -5.15 -13.47 11.71
C PRO A 59 -4.82 -14.53 10.64
N PRO A 60 -3.75 -15.34 10.82
CA PRO A 60 -3.32 -16.33 9.83
C PRO A 60 -4.34 -17.43 9.53
N ALA A 61 -5.18 -17.77 10.50
CA ALA A 61 -6.04 -18.95 10.44
C ALA A 61 -7.30 -18.79 9.57
N LYS A 62 -7.72 -17.55 9.28
CA LYS A 62 -8.88 -17.23 8.43
C LYS A 62 -8.70 -15.85 7.77
N VAL A 63 -7.95 -15.80 6.69
CA VAL A 63 -7.93 -14.62 5.83
C VAL A 63 -9.18 -14.64 4.95
N HIS A 64 -10.20 -13.88 5.32
CA HIS A 64 -11.28 -13.59 4.37
C HIS A 64 -10.80 -12.53 3.37
N ARG A 65 -11.17 -12.73 2.10
CA ARG A 65 -10.84 -11.79 1.02
C ARG A 65 -11.23 -10.34 1.38
N VAL A 66 -12.40 -10.16 2.00
CA VAL A 66 -12.89 -8.83 2.41
C VAL A 66 -11.97 -8.16 3.42
N ASP A 67 -11.44 -8.91 4.39
CA ASP A 67 -10.53 -8.36 5.40
C ASP A 67 -9.23 -7.88 4.76
N LEU A 68 -8.70 -8.67 3.82
CA LEU A 68 -7.50 -8.32 3.05
C LEU A 68 -7.71 -7.07 2.18
N GLU A 69 -8.80 -7.03 1.40
CA GLU A 69 -9.13 -5.87 0.55
C GLU A 69 -9.31 -4.58 1.39
N ASN A 70 -9.97 -4.70 2.55
CA ASN A 70 -10.16 -3.58 3.47
C ASN A 70 -8.85 -3.10 4.07
N ALA A 71 -7.95 -4.01 4.45
CA ALA A 71 -6.66 -3.66 5.00
C ALA A 71 -5.77 -2.96 3.95
N VAL A 72 -5.72 -3.48 2.72
CA VAL A 72 -4.96 -2.86 1.62
C VAL A 72 -5.49 -1.47 1.26
N ARG A 73 -6.82 -1.31 1.20
CA ARG A 73 -7.44 0.01 0.95
C ARG A 73 -7.11 1.00 2.08
N SER A 74 -7.18 0.54 3.32
CA SER A 74 -6.89 1.35 4.50
C SER A 74 -5.42 1.75 4.59
N ALA A 75 -4.49 0.89 4.16
CA ALA A 75 -3.06 1.18 4.09
C ALA A 75 -2.77 2.40 3.21
N ILE A 76 -3.27 2.38 1.97
CA ILE A 76 -3.09 3.48 1.01
C ILE A 76 -3.71 4.78 1.54
N LEU A 77 -4.90 4.69 2.15
CA LEU A 77 -5.58 5.86 2.71
C LEU A 77 -4.82 6.43 3.92
N SER A 78 -4.30 5.57 4.80
CA SER A 78 -3.53 5.98 5.98
C SER A 78 -2.25 6.71 5.57
N GLU A 79 -1.52 6.18 4.59
CA GLU A 79 -0.31 6.81 4.07
C GLU A 79 -0.62 8.15 3.37
N ALA A 80 -1.70 8.22 2.59
CA ALA A 80 -2.11 9.46 1.93
C ALA A 80 -2.53 10.57 2.90
N THR A 81 -3.07 10.21 4.07
CA THR A 81 -3.56 11.16 5.09
C THR A 81 -2.51 11.58 6.12
N ALA A 82 -1.36 10.91 6.17
CA ALA A 82 -0.26 11.24 7.08
C ALA A 82 0.57 12.46 6.64
N PHE A 83 0.30 13.02 5.46
CA PHE A 83 1.04 14.12 4.83
C PHE A 83 0.35 15.48 4.94
#